data_AF-A0A537MMZ3-F1
#
_entry.id   AF-A0A537MMZ3-F1
#
_cell.length_a   1.000
_cell.length_b   1.000
_cell.length_c   1.000
_cell.angle_alpha   90.00
_cell.angle_beta   90.00
_cell.angle_gamma   90.00
#
_symmetry.space_group_name_H-M   'P 1'
#
loop_
_entity.id
_entity.type
_entity.pdbx_description
1 polymer ?
#
loop_
_entity_poly.entity_id
_entity_poly.type
_entity_poly.pdbx_seq_one_letter_code
_entity_poly.pdbx_strand_id
1 'polypeptide(L)' 'MPDALELLKTRRSVKPREMTGPGPSPAELETILTIGTRVPDHGKLAPWRFIVFEGDARVRAGEVIAKVFA' A
#
# COMPACT_ATOMS: atom_id res chain seq x y z
N MET A 1 17.73 11.20 0.77
CA MET A 1 16.27 11.15 0.98
C MET A 1 15.72 12.52 0.60
N PRO A 2 14.71 12.63 -0.28
CA PRO A 2 14.06 13.91 -0.50
C PRO A 2 13.51 14.44 0.82
N ASP A 3 13.60 15.75 1.02
CA ASP A 3 12.97 16.42 2.16
C ASP A 3 11.45 16.13 2.17
N ALA A 4 10.86 16.05 3.36
CA ALA A 4 9.45 15.72 3.52
C ALA A 4 8.55 16.72 2.78
N LEU A 5 8.91 18.00 2.76
CA LEU A 5 8.16 19.03 2.04
C LEU A 5 8.20 18.81 0.52
N GLU A 6 9.35 18.42 -0.02
CA GLU A 6 9.51 18.14 -1.45
C GLU A 6 8.77 16.85 -1.87
N LEU A 7 8.74 15.82 -1.03
CA LEU A 7 7.93 14.63 -1.26
C LEU A 7 6.44 15.00 -1.41
N LEU A 8 5.92 15.87 -0.52
CA LEU A 8 4.53 16.31 -0.56
C LEU A 8 4.20 17.10 -1.84
N LYS A 9 5.13 17.93 -2.33
CA LYS A 9 4.94 18.68 -3.60
C LYS A 9 4.93 17.80 -4.84
N THR A 10 5.72 16.72 -4.83
CA THR A 10 6.02 15.93 -6.03
C THR A 10 5.22 14.64 -6.14
N ARG A 11 4.73 14.07 -5.04
CA ARG A 11 3.94 12.82 -5.07
C ARG A 11 2.71 12.95 -5.97
N ARG A 12 2.44 11.93 -6.79
CA ARG A 12 1.23 11.80 -7.62
C ARG A 12 0.61 10.41 -7.42
N SER A 13 -0.69 10.29 -7.70
CA SER A 13 -1.35 8.99 -7.73
C SER A 13 -1.15 8.36 -9.10
N VAL A 14 -0.54 7.18 -9.14
CA VAL A 14 -0.32 6.40 -10.37
C VAL A 14 -1.58 5.62 -10.70
N LYS A 15 -1.99 5.57 -11.97
CA LYS A 15 -3.17 4.80 -12.37
C LYS A 15 -2.83 3.30 -12.33
N PRO A 16 -3.75 2.41 -11.90
CA PRO A 16 -3.48 0.97 -11.86
C PRO A 16 -2.97 0.38 -13.19
N ARG A 17 -3.49 0.86 -14.33
CA ARG A 17 -3.05 0.45 -15.68
C ARG A 17 -1.61 0.85 -16.04
N GLU A 18 -1.03 1.79 -15.31
CA GLU A 18 0.35 2.26 -15.49
C GLU A 18 1.31 1.57 -14.50
N MET A 19 0.80 0.77 -13.56
CA MET A 19 1.62 0.03 -12.60
C MET A 19 2.19 -1.23 -13.27
N THR A 20 3.48 -1.47 -13.07
CA THR A 20 4.21 -2.64 -13.56
C THR A 20 4.89 -3.39 -12.42
N GLY A 21 5.48 -4.55 -12.71
CA GLY A 21 6.25 -5.35 -11.76
C GLY A 21 7.78 -5.13 -11.87
N PRO A 22 8.55 -5.61 -10.88
CA PRO A 22 8.09 -6.22 -9.64
C PRO A 22 7.51 -5.19 -8.64
N GLY A 23 6.71 -5.66 -7.69
CA GLY A 23 6.30 -4.83 -6.55
C GLY A 23 7.44 -4.64 -5.54
N PRO A 24 7.17 -3.97 -4.40
CA PRO A 24 8.14 -3.84 -3.31
C PRO A 24 8.68 -5.20 -2.86
N SER A 25 9.96 -5.24 -2.52
CA SER A 25 10.57 -6.39 -1.84
C SER A 25 9.99 -6.58 -0.43
N PRO A 26 10.19 -7.75 0.20
CA PRO A 26 9.73 -7.98 1.57
C PRO A 26 10.25 -6.94 2.58
N ALA A 27 11.51 -6.53 2.47
CA ALA A 27 12.10 -5.54 3.38
C ALA A 27 11.54 -4.12 3.16
N GLU A 28 11.27 -3.75 1.91
CA GLU A 28 10.60 -2.48 1.60
C GLU A 28 9.16 -2.49 2.11
N LEU A 29 8.45 -3.60 1.96
CA LEU A 29 7.09 -3.76 2.47
C LEU A 29 7.04 -3.65 4.00
N GLU A 30 7.97 -4.31 4.71
CA GLU A 30 8.11 -4.19 6.16
C GLU A 30 8.32 -2.74 6.59
N THR A 31 9.19 -2.01 5.88
CA THR A 31 9.43 -0.58 6.13
C THR A 31 8.16 0.24 5.95
N ILE A 32 7.44 0.05 4.84
CA ILE A 32 6.20 0.78 4.53
C ILE A 32 5.14 0.54 5.62
N LEU A 33 4.90 -0.73 5.97
CA LEU A 33 3.89 -1.10 6.96
C LEU A 33 4.26 -0.59 8.35
N THR A 34 5.53 -0.71 8.75
CA THR A 34 6.04 -0.20 10.03
C THR A 34 5.81 1.30 10.15
N ILE A 35 6.19 2.09 9.13
CA ILE A 35 5.96 3.53 9.14
C ILE A 35 4.46 3.84 9.17
N GLY A 36 3.63 3.09 8.42
CA GLY A 36 2.18 3.24 8.41
C GLY A 36 1.51 3.04 9.78
N THR A 37 2.05 2.16 10.63
CA THR A 37 1.51 1.98 11.99
C THR A 37 1.73 3.17 12.93
N ARG A 38 2.61 4.12 12.57
CA ARG A 38 2.91 5.31 13.39
C ARG A 38 1.90 6.44 13.22
N VAL A 39 0.95 6.30 12.30
CA VAL A 39 -0.10 7.30 12.07
C VAL A 39 -0.89 7.50 13.37
N PRO A 40 -1.16 8.75 13.78
CA PRO A 40 -1.93 9.01 14.99
C PRO A 40 -3.29 8.32 14.95
N ASP A 41 -3.63 7.65 16.03
CA ASP A 41 -4.95 7.09 16.25
C ASP A 41 -5.57 7.70 17.51
N HIS A 42 -6.89 7.92 17.48
CA HIS A 42 -7.60 8.51 18.60
C HIS A 42 -7.69 7.50 19.75
N GLY A 43 -6.91 7.73 20.81
CA GLY A 43 -6.88 6.87 21.99
C GLY A 43 -5.68 5.93 22.07
N LYS A 44 -4.72 5.97 21.14
CA LYS A 44 -3.51 5.12 21.13
C LYS A 44 -3.81 3.61 21.16
N LEU A 45 -4.90 3.21 20.51
CA LEU A 45 -5.38 1.85 20.41
C LEU A 45 -4.55 0.99 19.46
N ALA A 46 -3.74 1.61 18.59
CA ALA A 46 -3.03 0.93 17.50
C ALA A 46 -3.94 -0.04 16.71
N PRO A 47 -5.11 0.41 16.20
CA PRO A 47 -6.17 -0.49 15.72
C PRO A 47 -5.91 -1.04 14.30
N TRP A 48 -4.65 -1.12 13.88
CA TRP A 48 -4.28 -1.42 12.51
C TRP A 48 -4.22 -2.93 12.25
N ARG A 49 -4.84 -3.38 11.16
CA ARG A 49 -4.67 -4.72 10.61
C ARG A 49 -4.40 -4.62 9.12
N PHE A 50 -3.17 -4.93 8.72
CA PHE A 50 -2.81 -4.99 7.30
C PHE A 50 -2.98 -6.42 6.77
N ILE A 51 -3.57 -6.54 5.59
CA ILE A 51 -3.71 -7.80 4.85
C ILE A 51 -2.95 -7.63 3.55
N VAL A 52 -1.90 -8.42 3.38
CA VAL A 52 -1.06 -8.40 2.19
C VAL A 52 -1.51 -9.51 1.25
N PHE A 53 -1.86 -9.15 0.01
CA PHE A 53 -2.12 -10.11 -1.06
C PHE A 53 -0.87 -10.23 -1.92
N GLU A 54 -0.31 -11.44 -2.01
CA GLU A 54 0.91 -11.75 -2.78
C GLU A 54 0.72 -12.97 -3.69
N GLY A 55 1.55 -13.07 -4.72
CA GLY A 55 1.48 -14.15 -5.71
C GLY A 55 0.07 -14.30 -6.30
N ASP A 56 -0.42 -15.54 -6.34
CA ASP A 56 -1.73 -15.90 -6.86
C ASP A 56 -2.90 -15.29 -6.08
N ALA A 57 -2.70 -14.93 -4.81
CA ALA A 57 -3.74 -14.30 -4.01
C ALA A 57 -4.14 -12.93 -4.57
N ARG A 58 -3.21 -12.21 -5.24
CA ARG A 58 -3.52 -10.94 -5.92
C ARG A 58 -4.48 -11.14 -7.09
N VAL A 59 -4.26 -12.20 -7.88
CA VAL A 59 -5.11 -12.54 -9.02
C VAL A 59 -6.51 -12.88 -8.53
N ARG A 60 -6.62 -13.78 -7.54
CA ARG A 60 -7.90 -14.15 -6.93
C ARG A 60 -8.66 -12.95 -6.36
N ALA A 61 -7.96 -12.04 -5.67
CA ALA A 61 -8.59 -10.82 -5.15
C ALA A 61 -9.11 -9.93 -6.28
N GLY A 62 -8.33 -9.74 -7.34
CA GLY A 62 -8.74 -8.97 -8.52
C GLY A 62 -9.96 -9.55 -9.21
N GLU A 63 -10.03 -10.87 -9.39
CA GLU A 63 -11.20 -11.56 -9.97
C GLU A 63 -12.46 -11.36 -9.12
N VAL A 64 -12.35 -11.44 -7.80
CA VAL A 64 -13.48 -11.20 -6.89
C VAL A 64 -13.96 -9.76 -6.99
N ILE A 65 -13.04 -8.78 -6.96
CA ILE A 65 -13.37 -7.36 -7.09
C ILE A 65 -14.06 -7.10 -8.44
N ALA A 66 -13.54 -7.64 -9.54
CA ALA A 66 -14.14 -7.50 -10.86
C ALA A 66 -15.57 -8.05 -10.90
N LYS A 67 -15.83 -9.23 -10.31
CA LYS A 67 -17.19 -9.80 -10.25
C LYS A 67 -18.20 -8.94 -9.50
N VAL A 68 -17.76 -8.12 -8.54
CA VAL A 68 -18.65 -7.27 -7.73
C VAL A 68 -18.92 -5.92 -8.38
N PHE A 69 -17.96 -5.38 -9.14
CA PHE A 69 -17.97 -3.98 -9.59
C PHE A 69 -17.90 -3.76 -11.11
N ALA A 70 -17.70 -4.81 -11.92
CA ALA A 70 -17.77 -4.74 -13.39
C ALA A 70 -19.17 -5.12 -13.90
#